data_AF-A0A2V2Q2V7-F1
#
_entry.id   AF-A0A2V2Q2V7-F1
#
_cell.length_a   1.000
_cell.length_b   1.000
_cell.length_c   1.000
_cell.angle_alpha   90.00
_cell.angle_beta   90.00
_cell.angle_gamma   90.00
#
_symmetry.space_group_name_H-M   'P 1'
#
loop_
_entity.id
_entity.type
_entity.pdbx_description
1 polymer ?
#
loop_
_entity_poly.entity_id
_entity_poly.type
_entity_poly.pdbx_seq_one_letter_code
_entity_poly.pdbx_strand_id
1 'polypeptide(L)' 'MNTSASRQDIVVGVDPREDWHPAVGWAADEAHRRGLLLRLVVAVPPPHEPRRPGDLPR' A
#
# COMPACT_ATOMS: atom_id res chain seq x y z
N MET A 1 -7.06 27.71 -3.53
CA MET A 1 -7.20 27.19 -2.16
C MET A 1 -7.38 25.68 -2.25
N ASN A 2 -6.28 24.91 -2.27
CA ASN A 2 -6.38 23.45 -2.23
C ASN A 2 -6.41 23.03 -0.77
N THR A 3 -7.61 22.73 -0.28
CA THR A 3 -7.81 22.13 1.04
C THR A 3 -7.34 20.68 0.99
N SER A 4 -6.04 20.42 1.06
CA SER A 4 -5.53 19.12 1.46
C SER A 4 -5.78 18.96 2.96
N ALA A 5 -7.06 18.90 3.36
CA ALA A 5 -7.39 18.28 4.62
C ALA A 5 -6.89 16.84 4.46
N SER A 6 -5.75 16.52 5.09
CA SER A 6 -5.29 15.15 5.18
C SER A 6 -6.42 14.38 5.82
N ARG A 7 -7.18 13.63 5.02
CA ARG A 7 -8.09 12.63 5.57
C ARG A 7 -7.23 11.75 6.45
N GLN A 8 -7.51 11.78 7.75
CA GLN A 8 -6.80 10.95 8.70
C GLN A 8 -7.32 9.53 8.49
N ASP A 9 -6.68 8.81 7.57
CA ASP A 9 -6.96 7.41 7.30
C ASP A 9 -5.89 6.58 8.03
N ILE A 10 -6.26 5.42 8.58
CA ILE A 10 -5.29 4.38 8.93
C ILE A 10 -4.96 3.63 7.63
N VAL A 11 -3.69 3.64 7.24
CA VAL A 11 -3.21 2.92 6.05
C VAL A 11 -2.43 1.70 6.51
N VAL A 12 -2.79 0.52 5.99
CA VAL A 12 -2.11 -0.75 6.27
C VAL A 12 -1.67 -1.41 4.97
N GLY A 13 -0.42 -1.86 4.93
CA GLY A 13 0.13 -2.65 3.84
C GLY A 13 -0.32 -4.10 3.94
N VAL A 14 -0.65 -4.70 2.80
CA VAL A 14 -0.96 -6.13 2.67
C VAL A 14 0.03 -6.72 1.67
N ASP A 15 0.79 -7.72 2.12
CA ASP A 15 1.57 -8.59 1.24
C ASP A 15 0.90 -9.97 1.21
N PRO A 16 0.31 -10.38 0.08
CA PRO A 16 -0.30 -11.71 -0.05
C PRO A 16 0.67 -12.88 0.14
N ARG A 17 1.98 -12.65 0.14
CA ARG A 17 3.02 -13.68 0.34
C ARG A 17 3.41 -13.88 1.80
N GLU A 18 3.07 -12.95 2.67
CA GLU A 18 3.42 -12.94 4.09
C GLU A 18 2.17 -13.05 4.96
N ASP A 19 2.34 -13.29 6.27
CA ASP A 19 1.22 -13.24 7.20
C ASP A 19 0.80 -11.79 7.51
N TRP A 20 -0.22 -11.33 6.78
CA TRP A 20 -0.73 -9.96 6.87
C TRP A 20 -1.85 -9.79 7.91
N HIS A 21 -2.45 -10.87 8.41
CA HIS A 21 -3.64 -10.81 9.27
C HIS A 21 -3.42 -10.02 10.59
N PRO A 22 -2.28 -10.15 11.31
CA PRO A 22 -2.08 -9.42 12.56
C PRO A 22 -2.04 -7.90 12.36
N ALA A 23 -1.38 -7.44 11.29
CA ALA A 23 -1.28 -6.02 10.96
C ALA A 23 -2.66 -5.44 10.58
N VAL A 24 -3.45 -6.18 9.79
CA VAL A 24 -4.80 -5.75 9.42
C VAL A 24 -5.74 -5.77 10.62
N GLY A 25 -5.65 -6.77 11.51
CA GLY A 25 -6.44 -6.83 12.73
C GLY A 25 -6.21 -5.61 13.62
N TRP A 26 -4.95 -5.27 13.89
CA TRP A 26 -4.62 -4.06 14.65
C TRP A 26 -5.15 -2.78 13.97
N ALA A 27 -4.97 -2.67 12.66
CA ALA A 27 -5.37 -1.47 11.92
C ALA A 27 -6.90 -1.29 11.89
N ALA A 28 -7.65 -2.38 11.79
CA ALA A 28 -9.11 -2.36 11.88
C ALA A 28 -9.58 -1.91 13.25
N ASP A 29 -9.00 -2.47 14.32
CA ASP A 29 -9.32 -2.07 15.68
C ASP A 29 -8.97 -0.59 15.93
N GLU A 30 -7.84 -0.10 15.41
CA GLU A 30 -7.42 1.29 15.60
C GLU A 30 -8.30 2.26 14.79
N ALA A 31 -8.67 1.92 13.56
CA ALA A 31 -9.59 2.70 12.76
C ALA A 31 -10.96 2.80 13.44
N HIS A 32 -11.46 1.70 14.00
CA HIS A 32 -12.70 1.67 14.77
C HIS A 32 -12.60 2.55 16.03
N ARG A 33 -11.54 2.40 16.84
CA ARG A 33 -11.31 3.21 18.05
C ARG A 33 -11.29 4.71 17.78
N ARG A 34 -10.75 5.13 16.64
CA ARG A 34 -10.59 6.57 16.29
C ARG A 34 -11.70 7.13 15.40
N GLY A 35 -12.64 6.30 14.94
CA GLY A 35 -13.64 6.71 13.95
C GLY A 35 -13.02 7.15 12.62
N LEU A 36 -11.90 6.55 12.23
CA LEU A 36 -11.17 6.87 11.00
C LEU A 36 -11.44 5.83 9.91
N LEU A 37 -11.19 6.21 8.65
CA LEU A 37 -11.25 5.26 7.54
C LEU A 37 -10.04 4.33 7.57
N LEU A 38 -10.26 3.07 7.22
CA LEU A 38 -9.20 2.08 7.02
C LEU A 38 -8.93 1.92 5.51
N ARG A 39 -7.66 2.01 5.12
CA ARG A 39 -7.19 1.78 3.74
C ARG A 39 -6.18 0.65 3.69
N LEU A 40 -6.51 -0.40 2.94
CA LEU A 40 -5.60 -1.51 2.63
C LEU A 40 -4.84 -1.20 1.33
N VAL A 41 -3.53 -1.43 1.32
CA VAL A 41 -2.66 -1.16 0.17
C VAL A 41 -1.79 -2.37 -0.13
N VAL A 42 -1.78 -2.81 -1.39
CA VAL A 42 -0.84 -3.81 -1.89
C VAL A 42 0.16 -3.12 -2.80
N ALA A 43 1.46 -3.28 -2.53
CA ALA A 43 2.51 -2.79 -3.41
C ALA A 43 2.73 -3.79 -4.57
N VAL A 44 2.46 -3.35 -5.79
CA VAL A 44 2.74 -4.14 -6.99
C VAL A 44 4.01 -3.56 -7.64
N PRO A 45 5.07 -4.37 -7.82
CA PRO A 45 6.25 -3.90 -8.54
C PRO A 45 5.87 -3.48 -9.96
N PRO A 46 6.55 -2.48 -10.55
CA PRO A 46 6.30 -2.12 -11.94
C PRO A 46 6.47 -3.36 -12.83
N PRO A 47 5.71 -3.47 -13.93
CA PRO A 47 5.92 -4.54 -14.88
C PRO A 47 7.39 -4.52 -15.31
N HIS A 48 8.05 -5.68 -15.27
CA HIS A 48 9.39 -5.82 -15.82
C HIS A 48 9.30 -5.49 -17.31
N GLU A 49 9.82 -4.33 -17.74
CA GLU A 49 9.98 -4.07 -19.17
C GLU A 49 11.01 -5.08 -19.68
N PRO A 50 10.65 -5.99 -20.61
CA PRO A 50 11.64 -6.92 -21.14
C PRO A 50 12.77 -6.10 -21.77
N ARG A 51 14.00 -6.44 -21.41
CA ARG A 51 15.21 -5.81 -21.94
C ARG A 51 15.11 -5.78 -23.46
N ARG A 52 15.17 -4.59 -24.08
CA ARG A 52 15.04 -4.50 -25.53
C ARG A 52 16.26 -5.17 -26.18
N PRO A 53 16.07 -5.97 -27.24
CA PRO A 53 17.19 -6.45 -28.04
C PRO A 53 17.97 -5.24 -28.59
N GLY A 54 19.17 -4.99 -28.05
CA GLY A 54 20.01 -3.82 -28.39
C GLY A 54 20.78 -3.21 -27.22
N ASP A 55 20.37 -3.45 -25.97
CA ASP A 55 21.01 -2.90 -24.74
C ASP A 55 22.31 -3.62 -24.32
N LEU A 56 23.09 -4.12 -25.26
CA LEU A 56 24.43 -4.62 -24.99
C LEU A 56 25.43 -3.47 -25.20
N PRO A 57 26.30 -3.17 -24.21
CA PRO A 57 27.40 -2.24 -24.45
C PRO A 57 28.26 -2.77 -25.60
N ARG A 58 28.59 -1.89 -26.54
CA ARG A 58 29.51 -2.20 -27.64
C ARG A 58 30.92 -2.41 -27.14
#